data_AF-A0A0V0UHF9-F1
#
_entry.id   AF-A0A0V0UHF9-F1
#
_cell.length_a   1.000
_cell.length_b   1.000
_cell.length_c   1.000
_cell.angle_alpha   90.00
_cell.angle_beta   90.00
_cell.angle_gamma   90.00
#
_symmetry.space_group_name_H-M   'P 1'
#
loop_
_entity.id
_entity.type
_entity.pdbx_description
1 polymer ?
#
loop_
_entity_poly.entity_id
_entity_poly.type
_entity_poly.pdbx_seq_one_letter_code
_entity_poly.pdbx_strand_id
1 'polypeptide(L)'
;LLKMEEICPREILRAVRRNLCPALRDLLQHGLVDFPAHQGSVFGCFSKYNEYETNVLHVWNVVEKFYELKHGKELADAPVRKLSTAFQLENIGGKSITSRQRLLTTIDNILSTHVKLKRSSDAMFKAFISAALNYGKLSPWLRMIFHCKEILDDCYTSWSYCTVVGIDEICQSLDRLSTFQFCVPVDFAIRPFDLLNDAF
;
A
#
# COMPACT_ATOMS: atom_id res chain seq x y z
N LEU A 1 -22.80 -5.12 -22.56
CA LEU A 1 -21.62 -4.27 -22.84
C LEU A 1 -20.49 -4.72 -21.93
N LEU A 2 -19.75 -5.74 -22.37
CA LEU A 2 -18.58 -6.26 -21.68
C LEU A 2 -17.50 -5.17 -21.73
N LYS A 3 -17.16 -4.56 -20.59
CA LYS A 3 -15.91 -3.79 -20.46
C LYS A 3 -14.80 -4.78 -20.81
N MET A 4 -14.10 -4.55 -21.92
CA MET A 4 -12.84 -5.23 -22.20
C MET A 4 -11.96 -4.96 -20.98
N GLU A 5 -11.73 -5.99 -20.18
CA GLU A 5 -10.74 -5.96 -19.12
C GLU A 5 -9.40 -5.80 -19.83
N GLU A 6 -8.89 -4.56 -19.85
CA GLU A 6 -7.66 -4.22 -20.55
C GLU A 6 -6.51 -4.95 -19.84
N ILE A 7 -6.13 -6.10 -20.39
CA ILE A 7 -5.10 -6.94 -19.78
C ILE A 7 -3.79 -6.17 -19.81
N CYS A 8 -3.26 -5.86 -18.63
CA CYS A 8 -1.94 -5.23 -18.48
C CYS A 8 -0.89 -6.02 -19.28
N PRO A 9 -0.18 -5.38 -20.23
CA PRO A 9 0.91 -6.02 -20.96
C PRO A 9 1.92 -6.67 -20.00
N ARG A 10 2.39 -7.88 -20.34
CA ARG A 10 3.31 -8.65 -19.48
C ARG A 10 4.59 -7.89 -19.17
N GLU A 11 5.07 -7.09 -20.12
CA GLU A 11 6.27 -6.27 -20.01
C GLU A 11 6.08 -5.17 -18.96
N ILE A 12 4.92 -4.52 -18.96
CA ILE A 12 4.55 -3.49 -17.96
C ILE A 12 4.41 -4.15 -16.58
N LEU A 13 3.70 -5.27 -16.51
CA LEU A 13 3.54 -6.02 -15.26
C LEU A 13 4.90 -6.44 -14.68
N ARG A 14 5.82 -6.93 -15.52
CA ARG A 14 7.17 -7.29 -15.13
C ARG A 14 7.96 -6.07 -14.68
N ALA A 15 7.94 -4.98 -15.44
CA ALA A 15 8.65 -3.75 -15.09
C ALA A 15 8.19 -3.21 -13.73
N VAL A 16 6.87 -3.17 -13.49
CA VAL A 16 6.32 -2.71 -12.21
C VAL A 16 6.66 -3.68 -11.09
N ARG A 17 6.27 -4.96 -11.19
CA ARG A 17 6.34 -5.89 -10.05
C ARG A 17 7.73 -6.46 -9.77
N ARG A 18 8.60 -6.54 -10.78
CA ARG A 18 9.95 -7.13 -10.65
C ARG A 18 11.07 -6.10 -10.59
N ASN A 19 10.84 -4.85 -11.04
CA ASN A 19 11.88 -3.83 -11.03
C ASN A 19 11.47 -2.64 -10.14
N LEU A 20 10.35 -1.98 -10.44
CA LEU A 20 9.95 -0.78 -9.70
C LEU A 20 9.62 -1.07 -8.24
N CYS A 21 8.78 -2.08 -7.96
CA CYS A 21 8.40 -2.38 -6.57
C CYS A 21 9.60 -2.77 -5.70
N PRO A 22 10.51 -3.68 -6.13
CA PRO A 22 11.71 -3.97 -5.34
C PRO A 22 12.63 -2.76 -5.17
N ALA A 23 12.85 -1.95 -6.21
CA ALA A 23 13.69 -0.76 -6.09
C ALA A 23 13.14 0.26 -5.10
N LEU A 24 11.84 0.55 -5.15
CA LEU A 24 11.18 1.43 -4.17
C LEU A 24 11.21 0.82 -2.77
N ARG A 25 11.00 -0.49 -2.65
CA ARG A 25 11.05 -1.18 -1.38
C ARG A 25 12.43 -1.04 -0.73
N ASP A 26 13.49 -1.40 -1.45
CA ASP A 26 14.85 -1.44 -0.90
C ASP A 26 15.32 -0.05 -0.46
N LEU A 27 14.98 0.96 -1.27
CA LEU A 27 15.19 2.36 -0.94
C LEU A 27 14.42 2.80 0.30
N LEU A 28 13.11 2.56 0.34
CA LEU A 28 12.25 3.01 1.44
C LEU A 28 12.45 2.20 2.72
N GLN A 29 13.01 1.00 2.64
CA GLN A 29 13.40 0.21 3.82
C GLN A 29 14.76 0.62 4.40
N HIS A 30 15.53 1.45 3.68
CA HIS A 30 16.83 1.89 4.15
C HIS A 30 16.69 2.65 5.47
N GLY A 31 17.31 2.12 6.53
CA GLY A 31 17.34 2.73 7.85
C GLY A 31 16.03 2.60 8.65
N LEU A 32 15.17 1.63 8.35
CA LEU A 32 14.04 1.30 9.23
C LEU A 32 14.52 0.77 10.60
N VAL A 33 13.84 1.18 11.66
CA VAL A 33 14.05 0.69 13.04
C VAL A 33 12.88 -0.17 13.49
N ASP A 34 13.12 -1.14 14.38
CA ASP A 34 12.05 -1.95 14.97
C ASP A 34 11.05 -1.06 15.72
N PHE A 35 9.82 -1.01 15.19
CA PHE A 35 8.68 -0.39 15.84
C PHE A 35 7.61 -1.47 16.09
N PRO A 36 6.82 -1.36 17.17
CA PRO A 36 5.78 -2.34 17.45
C PRO A 36 4.77 -2.34 16.29
N ALA A 37 4.85 -3.37 15.44
CA ALA A 37 3.76 -3.69 14.52
C ALA A 37 2.59 -4.20 15.37
N HIS A 38 1.43 -3.54 15.30
CA HIS A 38 0.28 -4.00 16.06
C HIS A 38 -0.18 -5.39 15.61
N GLN A 39 -0.62 -6.15 16.61
CA GLN A 39 -1.01 -7.55 16.60
C GLN A 39 -2.16 -7.83 15.62
N GLY A 40 -1.84 -8.11 14.36
CA GLY A 40 -2.73 -8.79 13.40
C GLY A 40 -2.41 -10.27 13.19
N SER A 41 -1.27 -10.74 13.71
CA SER A 41 -0.87 -12.14 13.64
C SER A 41 -1.50 -12.92 14.78
N VAL A 42 -2.72 -13.41 14.56
CA VAL A 42 -3.27 -14.52 15.36
C VAL A 42 -2.52 -15.79 14.96
N PHE A 43 -1.31 -15.95 15.47
CA PHE A 43 -0.70 -17.25 15.76
C PHE A 43 0.04 -17.11 17.08
N GLY A 44 -0.57 -17.68 18.12
CA GLY A 44 0.12 -17.94 19.37
C GLY A 44 1.18 -19.01 19.17
N CYS A 45 2.38 -18.76 19.67
CA CYS A 45 3.12 -19.68 20.52
C CYS A 45 4.21 -18.89 21.24
N PHE A 46 4.58 -19.36 22.42
CA PHE A 46 5.58 -18.76 23.29
C PHE A 46 6.94 -18.61 22.59
N SER A 47 7.25 -17.43 22.07
CA SER A 47 8.63 -17.06 21.80
C SER A 47 9.22 -16.50 23.09
N LYS A 48 9.80 -17.42 23.88
CA LYS A 48 10.94 -17.04 24.72
C LYS A 48 11.90 -16.27 23.83
N TYR A 49 12.38 -15.13 24.32
CA TYR A 49 13.48 -14.35 23.76
C TYR A 49 14.50 -15.27 23.06
N ASN A 50 14.42 -15.31 21.73
CA ASN A 50 15.44 -15.91 20.89
C ASN A 50 15.97 -14.74 20.06
N GLU A 51 17.12 -14.24 20.48
CA GLU A 51 17.77 -13.00 20.08
C GLU A 51 18.30 -13.00 18.63
N TYR A 52 17.76 -13.85 17.74
CA TYR A 52 18.34 -14.11 16.40
C TYR A 52 17.33 -14.38 15.27
N GLU A 53 16.02 -14.18 15.47
CA GLU A 53 15.07 -14.18 14.35
C GLU A 53 14.74 -12.73 13.98
N THR A 54 15.59 -12.13 13.16
CA THR A 54 15.39 -10.79 12.59
C THR A 54 14.08 -10.78 11.81
N ASN A 55 13.01 -10.29 12.43
CA ASN A 55 11.76 -10.03 11.74
C ASN A 55 12.02 -8.83 10.81
N VAL A 56 12.45 -9.09 9.58
CA VAL A 56 12.89 -8.05 8.64
C VAL A 56 11.70 -7.12 8.38
N LEU A 57 11.72 -5.95 9.00
CA LEU A 57 10.69 -4.92 8.85
C LEU A 57 10.55 -4.56 7.38
N HIS A 58 9.31 -4.54 6.91
CA HIS A 58 9.00 -4.20 5.54
C HIS A 58 8.42 -2.79 5.47
N VAL A 59 8.66 -2.05 4.38
CA VAL A 59 8.09 -0.70 4.18
C VAL A 59 6.56 -0.68 4.25
N TRP A 60 5.91 -1.82 3.99
CA TRP A 60 4.47 -1.96 4.15
C TRP A 60 4.01 -1.70 5.60
N ASN A 61 4.80 -2.09 6.59
CA ASN A 61 4.47 -1.84 7.99
C ASN A 61 4.46 -0.33 8.31
N VAL A 62 5.24 0.47 7.58
CA VAL A 62 5.18 1.93 7.65
C VAL A 62 3.88 2.46 7.06
N VAL A 63 3.43 1.89 5.93
CA VAL A 63 2.14 2.22 5.31
C VAL A 63 0.97 1.90 6.25
N GLU A 64 1.02 0.76 6.94
CA GLU A 64 0.05 0.36 7.97
C GLU A 64 0.03 1.35 9.13
N LYS A 65 1.20 1.68 9.68
CA LYS A 65 1.32 2.65 10.78
C LYS A 65 0.79 4.04 10.38
N PHE A 66 1.04 4.48 9.15
CA PHE A 66 0.46 5.73 8.63
C PHE A 66 -1.06 5.67 8.54
N TYR A 67 -1.63 4.54 8.10
CA TYR A 67 -3.07 4.33 8.04
C TYR A 67 -3.72 4.43 9.42
N GLU A 68 -3.12 3.79 10.43
CA GLU A 68 -3.58 3.86 11.82
C GLU A 68 -3.51 5.29 12.38
N LEU A 69 -2.36 5.94 12.22
CA LEU A 69 -2.11 7.31 12.66
C LEU A 69 -3.11 8.32 12.08
N LYS A 70 -3.62 8.06 10.86
CA LYS A 70 -4.64 8.92 10.23
C LYS A 70 -6.07 8.45 10.48
N HIS A 71 -6.29 7.63 11.52
CA HIS A 71 -7.59 7.08 11.91
C HIS A 71 -8.30 6.36 10.75
N GLY A 72 -7.52 5.68 9.90
CA GLY A 72 -7.99 5.09 8.67
C GLY A 72 -9.21 4.18 8.86
N LYS A 73 -9.22 3.39 9.94
CA LYS A 73 -10.30 2.46 10.28
C LYS A 73 -11.62 3.17 10.62
N GLU A 74 -11.58 4.20 11.46
CA GLU A 74 -12.74 5.02 11.79
C GLU A 74 -13.30 5.71 10.55
N LEU A 75 -12.40 6.15 9.67
CA LEU A 75 -12.71 6.68 8.38
C LEU A 75 -13.41 5.60 7.53
N ALA A 76 -12.86 4.40 7.39
CA ALA A 76 -13.44 3.32 6.57
C ALA A 76 -14.83 2.87 7.07
N ASP A 77 -15.00 2.79 8.39
CA ASP A 77 -16.22 2.28 9.02
C ASP A 77 -17.41 3.26 9.00
N ALA A 78 -17.18 4.54 8.67
CA ALA A 78 -18.24 5.54 8.69
C ALA A 78 -19.41 5.17 7.74
N PRO A 79 -20.68 5.17 8.20
CA PRO A 79 -21.83 4.64 7.45
C PRO A 79 -22.00 5.23 6.03
N VAL A 80 -21.77 6.54 5.90
CA VAL A 80 -21.85 7.26 4.62
C VAL A 80 -20.89 6.71 3.55
N ARG A 81 -19.80 6.07 3.96
CA ARG A 81 -18.77 5.55 3.05
C ARG A 81 -19.01 4.12 2.63
N LYS A 82 -19.55 3.28 3.51
CA LYS A 82 -20.02 1.94 3.13
C LYS A 82 -21.05 2.06 2.01
N LEU A 83 -21.96 3.02 2.13
CA LEU A 83 -22.90 3.37 1.07
C LEU A 83 -22.20 3.92 -0.18
N SER A 84 -21.35 4.93 -0.04
CA SER A 84 -20.69 5.55 -1.22
C SER A 84 -19.81 4.58 -2.00
N THR A 85 -19.15 3.64 -1.30
CA THR A 85 -18.36 2.57 -1.92
C THR A 85 -19.26 1.55 -2.60
N ALA A 86 -20.35 1.12 -1.95
CA ALA A 86 -21.33 0.19 -2.54
C ALA A 86 -21.96 0.72 -3.83
N PHE A 87 -22.18 2.05 -3.91
CA PHE A 87 -22.77 2.70 -5.07
C PHE A 87 -21.73 3.35 -6.02
N GLN A 88 -20.43 3.14 -5.80
CA GLN A 88 -19.34 3.76 -6.58
C GLN A 88 -19.48 5.28 -6.75
N LEU A 89 -20.01 5.96 -5.73
CA LEU A 89 -20.27 7.39 -5.76
C LEU A 89 -18.96 8.15 -5.54
N GLU A 90 -18.30 8.54 -6.64
CA GLU A 90 -17.08 9.35 -6.59
C GLU A 90 -17.34 10.83 -6.21
N ASN A 91 -18.61 11.25 -6.18
CA ASN A 91 -19.05 12.59 -5.79
C ASN A 91 -20.18 12.50 -4.76
N ILE A 92 -19.86 12.74 -3.49
CA ILE A 92 -20.85 12.83 -2.41
C ILE A 92 -21.07 14.32 -2.12
N GLY A 93 -22.24 14.85 -2.48
CA GLY A 93 -22.62 16.23 -2.14
C GLY A 93 -21.72 17.32 -2.72
N GLY A 94 -21.16 17.14 -3.93
CA GLY A 94 -20.34 18.15 -4.61
C GLY A 94 -18.89 18.29 -4.12
N LYS A 95 -18.46 17.46 -3.16
CA LYS A 95 -17.05 17.39 -2.73
C LYS A 95 -16.37 16.20 -3.40
N SER A 96 -15.37 16.48 -4.24
CA SER A 96 -14.52 15.45 -4.86
C SER A 96 -13.76 14.66 -3.78
N ILE A 97 -13.64 13.34 -3.96
CA ILE A 97 -12.82 12.49 -3.09
C ILE A 97 -11.38 13.01 -3.08
N THR A 98 -10.90 13.43 -1.92
CA THR A 98 -9.52 13.94 -1.77
C THR A 98 -8.51 12.81 -2.03
N SER A 99 -7.32 13.15 -2.52
CA SER A 99 -6.26 12.15 -2.75
C SER A 99 -5.89 11.38 -1.48
N ARG A 100 -5.98 12.04 -0.31
CA ARG A 100 -5.81 11.41 1.01
C ARG A 100 -6.90 10.38 1.31
N GLN A 101 -8.15 10.72 1.02
CA GLN A 101 -9.26 9.79 1.21
C GLN A 101 -9.10 8.56 0.33
N ARG A 102 -8.70 8.74 -0.93
CA ARG A 102 -8.44 7.62 -1.86
C ARG A 102 -7.27 6.74 -1.40
N LEU A 103 -6.21 7.35 -0.87
CA LEU A 103 -5.08 6.63 -0.27
C LEU A 103 -5.54 5.72 0.88
N LEU A 104 -6.25 6.28 1.86
CA LEU A 104 -6.70 5.53 3.04
C LEU A 104 -7.68 4.41 2.67
N THR A 105 -8.65 4.67 1.79
CA THR A 105 -9.56 3.62 1.28
C THR A 105 -8.80 2.51 0.52
N THR A 106 -7.75 2.86 -0.23
CA THR A 106 -6.96 1.86 -0.95
C THR A 106 -6.19 0.96 0.01
N ILE A 107 -5.59 1.53 1.06
CA ILE A 107 -4.90 0.74 2.10
C ILE A 107 -5.89 -0.18 2.82
N ASP A 108 -7.08 0.34 3.19
CA ASP A 108 -8.13 -0.47 3.82
C ASP A 108 -8.59 -1.65 2.95
N ASN A 109 -8.78 -1.42 1.65
CA ASN A 109 -9.12 -2.47 0.69
C ASN A 109 -8.02 -3.53 0.60
N ILE A 110 -6.74 -3.13 0.61
CA ILE A 110 -5.62 -4.09 0.59
C ILE A 110 -5.59 -4.88 1.90
N LEU A 111 -5.72 -4.22 3.06
CA LEU A 111 -5.77 -4.90 4.35
C LEU A 111 -6.93 -5.90 4.41
N SER A 112 -8.13 -5.49 4.03
CA SER A 112 -9.33 -6.34 4.07
C SER A 112 -9.31 -7.51 3.07
N THR A 113 -8.56 -7.43 1.98
CA THR A 113 -8.47 -8.51 0.97
C THR A 113 -7.23 -9.39 1.16
N HIS A 114 -6.08 -8.81 1.46
CA HIS A 114 -4.79 -9.50 1.48
C HIS A 114 -4.43 -10.05 2.87
N VAL A 115 -4.84 -9.39 3.97
CA VAL A 115 -4.64 -9.92 5.33
C VAL A 115 -5.52 -11.13 5.58
N LYS A 116 -6.78 -11.11 5.09
CA LYS A 116 -7.69 -12.27 5.15
C LYS A 116 -7.10 -13.51 4.49
N LEU A 117 -6.26 -13.32 3.48
CA LEU A 117 -5.58 -14.38 2.72
C LEU A 117 -4.12 -14.59 3.13
N LYS A 118 -3.70 -14.09 4.31
CA LYS A 118 -2.34 -14.23 4.87
C LYS A 118 -1.21 -13.86 3.91
N ARG A 119 -1.38 -12.78 3.14
CA ARG A 119 -0.35 -12.35 2.17
C ARG A 119 0.81 -11.64 2.84
N SER A 120 2.00 -11.82 2.27
CA SER A 120 3.22 -11.19 2.77
C SER A 120 3.17 -9.67 2.63
N SER A 121 3.93 -8.97 3.48
CA SER A 121 4.12 -7.52 3.41
C SER A 121 4.58 -7.04 2.02
N ASP A 122 5.42 -7.83 1.33
CA ASP A 122 5.85 -7.56 -0.04
C ASP A 122 4.71 -7.66 -1.05
N ALA A 123 3.79 -8.61 -0.89
CA ALA A 123 2.62 -8.73 -1.77
C ALA A 123 1.67 -7.55 -1.58
N MET A 124 1.43 -7.13 -0.34
CA MET A 124 0.59 -5.96 -0.02
C MET A 124 1.22 -4.66 -0.53
N PHE A 125 2.53 -4.49 -0.37
CA PHE A 125 3.24 -3.35 -0.95
C PHE A 125 3.15 -3.32 -2.47
N LYS A 126 3.31 -4.46 -3.15
CA LYS A 126 3.14 -4.54 -4.62
C LYS A 126 1.71 -4.20 -5.05
N ALA A 127 0.70 -4.63 -4.29
CA ALA A 127 -0.69 -4.26 -4.53
C ALA A 127 -0.89 -2.75 -4.40
N PHE A 128 -0.31 -2.15 -3.35
CA PHE A 128 -0.33 -0.71 -3.12
C PHE A 128 0.28 0.11 -4.25
N ILE A 129 1.50 -0.23 -4.69
CA ILE A 129 2.15 0.44 -5.82
C ILE A 129 1.33 0.29 -7.10
N SER A 130 0.78 -0.91 -7.35
CA SER A 130 -0.08 -1.16 -8.52
C SER A 130 -1.33 -0.27 -8.49
N ALA A 131 -2.00 -0.16 -7.34
CA ALA A 131 -3.17 0.70 -7.19
C ALA A 131 -2.81 2.19 -7.37
N ALA A 132 -1.70 2.63 -6.78
CA ALA A 132 -1.24 4.01 -6.87
C ALA A 132 -0.89 4.42 -8.30
N LEU A 133 -0.30 3.50 -9.09
CA LEU A 133 -0.04 3.70 -10.52
C LEU A 133 -1.34 3.79 -11.33
N ASN A 134 -2.30 2.90 -11.08
CA ASN A 134 -3.59 2.93 -11.77
C ASN A 134 -4.36 4.23 -11.52
N TYR A 135 -4.21 4.84 -10.35
CA TYR A 135 -4.79 6.15 -10.03
C TYR A 135 -3.95 7.35 -10.50
N GLY A 136 -2.72 7.13 -11.00
CA GLY A 136 -1.78 8.21 -11.29
C GLY A 136 -1.40 9.03 -10.04
N LYS A 137 -1.41 8.40 -8.85
CA LYS A 137 -1.19 9.04 -7.55
C LYS A 137 0.01 8.49 -6.78
N LEU A 138 0.91 7.74 -7.42
CA LEU A 138 2.09 7.17 -6.78
C LEU A 138 2.92 8.21 -6.04
N SER A 139 3.42 9.25 -6.70
CA SER A 139 4.22 10.28 -6.03
C SER A 139 3.45 11.04 -4.95
N PRO A 140 2.22 11.55 -5.19
CA PRO A 140 1.44 12.21 -4.15
C PRO A 140 1.23 11.35 -2.90
N TRP A 141 0.99 10.04 -3.06
CA TRP A 141 0.79 9.14 -1.93
C TRP A 141 2.06 8.86 -1.16
N LEU A 142 3.19 8.67 -1.85
CA LEU A 142 4.50 8.52 -1.21
C LEU A 142 4.86 9.79 -0.42
N ARG A 143 4.67 10.98 -0.99
CA ARG A 143 4.88 12.25 -0.28
C ARG A 143 4.00 12.35 0.98
N MET A 144 2.71 11.99 0.89
CA MET A 144 1.82 12.01 2.07
C MET A 144 2.32 11.14 3.23
N ILE A 145 2.86 9.96 2.93
CA ILE A 145 3.37 9.02 3.94
C ILE A 145 4.73 9.48 4.47
N PHE A 146 5.68 9.76 3.57
CA PHE A 146 7.08 9.99 3.92
C PHE A 146 7.44 11.45 4.23
N HIS A 147 6.49 12.39 4.12
CA HIS A 147 6.59 13.70 4.78
C HIS A 147 5.95 13.73 6.17
N CYS A 148 5.29 12.65 6.59
CA CYS A 148 4.68 12.60 7.91
C CYS A 148 5.77 12.51 8.98
N LYS A 149 5.99 13.59 9.71
CA LYS A 149 7.06 13.66 10.72
C LYS A 149 6.96 12.56 11.77
N GLU A 150 5.76 12.26 12.26
CA GLU A 150 5.50 11.15 13.20
C GLU A 150 5.94 9.80 12.63
N ILE A 151 5.86 9.60 11.30
CA ILE A 151 6.36 8.38 10.65
C ILE A 151 7.89 8.37 10.60
N LEU A 152 8.50 9.48 10.22
CA LEU A 152 9.96 9.59 10.15
C LEU A 152 10.61 9.41 11.52
N ASP A 153 10.08 10.08 12.54
CA ASP A 153 10.60 10.05 13.89
C ASP A 153 10.46 8.65 14.53
N ASP A 154 9.36 7.94 14.26
CA ASP A 154 9.09 6.64 14.87
C ASP A 154 9.66 5.44 14.10
N CYS A 155 9.77 5.52 12.77
CA CYS A 155 10.04 4.36 11.93
C CYS A 155 11.45 4.37 11.32
N TYR A 156 12.14 5.50 11.34
CA TYR A 156 13.41 5.68 10.63
C TYR A 156 14.54 6.17 11.53
N THR A 157 15.74 5.68 11.24
CA THR A 157 16.99 6.22 11.78
C THR A 157 17.30 7.61 11.21
N SER A 158 18.12 8.38 11.93
CA SER A 158 18.58 9.69 11.47
C SER A 158 19.47 9.66 10.22
N TRP A 159 20.05 8.50 9.87
CA TRP A 159 20.85 8.28 8.66
C TRP A 159 20.06 7.63 7.51
N SER A 160 18.76 7.39 7.68
CA SER A 160 17.92 6.78 6.66
C SER A 160 17.84 7.65 5.39
N TYR A 161 17.49 7.02 4.27
CA TYR A 161 17.29 7.78 3.02
C TYR A 161 16.14 8.79 3.18
N CYS A 162 15.05 8.35 3.80
CA CYS A 162 13.85 9.16 4.01
C CYS A 162 14.07 10.38 4.92
N THR A 163 15.05 10.33 5.83
CA THR A 163 15.35 11.43 6.76
C THR A 163 16.45 12.37 6.24
N VAL A 164 17.48 11.84 5.58
CA VAL A 164 18.63 12.64 5.10
C VAL A 164 18.36 13.29 3.75
N VAL A 165 17.90 12.49 2.77
CA VAL A 165 17.67 12.94 1.40
C VAL A 165 16.21 13.37 1.22
N GLY A 166 15.29 12.59 1.78
CA GLY A 166 13.86 12.78 1.58
C GLY A 166 13.37 12.18 0.26
N ILE A 167 12.06 12.00 0.17
CA ILE A 167 11.44 11.28 -0.96
C ILE A 167 11.28 12.14 -2.22
N ASP A 168 11.51 13.45 -2.10
CA ASP A 168 11.04 14.43 -3.09
C ASP A 168 11.70 14.30 -4.47
N GLU A 169 13.00 14.00 -4.50
CA GLU A 169 13.77 13.79 -5.74
C GLU A 169 13.26 12.58 -6.52
N ILE A 170 12.99 11.48 -5.82
CA ILE A 170 12.50 10.25 -6.44
C ILE A 170 11.05 10.41 -6.85
N CYS A 171 10.23 11.09 -6.03
CA CYS A 171 8.88 11.46 -6.43
C CYS A 171 8.84 12.34 -7.68
N GLN A 172 9.79 13.27 -7.85
CA GLN A 172 9.91 14.06 -9.09
C GLN A 172 10.18 13.18 -10.31
N SER A 173 11.03 12.16 -10.16
CA SER A 173 11.27 11.16 -11.21
C SER A 173 10.03 10.32 -11.51
N LEU A 174 9.26 9.95 -10.47
CA LEU A 174 8.02 9.18 -10.57
C LEU A 174 6.84 10.00 -11.12
N ASP A 175 6.86 11.33 -11.03
CA ASP A 175 5.77 12.20 -11.53
C ASP A 175 5.53 12.00 -13.04
N ARG A 176 6.56 11.62 -13.80
CA ARG A 176 6.40 11.24 -15.22
C ARG A 176 5.47 10.04 -15.42
N LEU A 177 5.40 9.13 -14.44
CA LEU A 177 4.52 7.96 -14.53
C LEU A 177 3.04 8.35 -14.52
N SER A 178 2.65 9.47 -13.91
CA SER A 178 1.25 9.89 -13.89
C SER A 178 0.72 10.32 -15.26
N THR A 179 1.59 10.45 -16.27
CA THR A 179 1.19 10.74 -17.66
C THR A 179 0.69 9.50 -18.41
N PHE A 180 0.93 8.30 -17.87
CA PHE A 180 0.49 7.04 -18.46
C PHE A 180 -0.72 6.48 -17.73
N GLN A 181 -1.61 5.84 -18.48
CA GLN A 181 -2.73 5.09 -17.92
C GLN A 181 -2.32 3.64 -17.66
N PHE A 182 -2.33 3.24 -16.39
CA PHE A 182 -1.98 1.88 -15.98
C PHE A 182 -3.23 1.06 -15.68
N CYS A 183 -3.15 -0.24 -15.96
CA CYS A 183 -4.14 -1.25 -15.56
C CYS A 183 -3.47 -2.42 -14.82
N VAL A 184 -2.56 -2.14 -13.89
CA VAL A 184 -1.80 -3.18 -13.20
C VAL A 184 -2.69 -3.90 -12.18
N PRO A 185 -2.74 -5.25 -12.19
CA PRO A 185 -3.56 -6.01 -11.27
C PRO A 185 -3.11 -5.83 -9.80
N VAL A 186 -3.99 -5.23 -9.00
CA VAL A 186 -3.81 -5.05 -7.53
C VAL A 186 -3.97 -6.39 -6.82
N ASP A 187 -4.91 -7.19 -7.32
CA ASP A 187 -5.32 -8.51 -6.85
C ASP A 187 -4.41 -9.65 -7.36
N PHE A 188 -3.28 -9.36 -8.00
CA PHE A 188 -2.43 -10.38 -8.61
C PHE A 188 -2.01 -11.50 -7.64
N ALA A 189 -1.83 -11.17 -6.35
CA ALA A 189 -1.52 -12.17 -5.34
C ALA A 189 -2.72 -13.09 -5.05
N ILE A 190 -3.95 -12.58 -5.13
CA ILE A 190 -5.19 -13.25 -4.69
C ILE A 190 -5.93 -13.99 -5.81
N ARG A 191 -5.75 -13.60 -7.09
CA ARG A 191 -6.36 -14.24 -8.28
C ARG A 191 -6.36 -15.78 -8.30
N PRO A 192 -5.29 -16.48 -7.90
CA PRO A 192 -5.30 -17.96 -7.90
C PRO A 192 -6.35 -18.56 -6.95
N PHE A 193 -6.79 -17.83 -5.93
CA PHE A 193 -7.76 -18.29 -4.92
C PHE A 193 -9.20 -17.95 -5.29
N ASP A 194 -9.44 -16.81 -5.94
CA ASP A 194 -10.77 -16.45 -6.45
C ASP A 194 -11.22 -17.43 -7.53
N LEU A 195 -10.30 -17.83 -8.43
CA LEU A 195 -10.51 -18.90 -9.41
C LEU A 195 -10.78 -20.27 -8.77
N LEU A 196 -10.31 -20.50 -7.54
CA LEU A 196 -10.52 -21.76 -6.83
C LEU A 196 -11.89 -21.76 -6.14
N ASN A 197 -12.33 -20.64 -5.55
CA ASN A 197 -13.65 -20.52 -4.92
C ASN A 197 -14.80 -20.51 -5.95
N ASP A 198 -14.58 -19.98 -7.15
CA ASP A 198 -15.59 -20.03 -8.24
C ASP A 198 -15.73 -21.44 -8.87
N ALA A 199 -14.82 -22.37 -8.56
CA ALA A 199 -14.79 -23.72 -9.12
C ALA A 199 -15.46 -24.79 -8.23
N PHE A 200 -15.98 -24.42 -7.06
CA PHE A 200 -16.61 -25.33 -6.09
C PHE A 200 -18.05 -24.94 -5.77
#